data_AF-A0A6V7JTW6-F1
#
_entry.id   AF-A0A6V7JTW6-F1
#
_cell.length_a   1.000
_cell.length_b   1.000
_cell.length_c   1.000
_cell.angle_alpha   90.00
_cell.angle_beta   90.00
_cell.angle_gamma   90.00
#
_symmetry.space_group_name_H-M   'P 1'
#
loop_
_entity.id
_entity.type
_entity.pdbx_description
1 polymer ?
#
loop_
_entity_poly.entity_id
_entity_poly.type
_entity_poly.pdbx_seq_one_letter_code
_entity_poly.pdbx_strand_id
1 'polypeptide(L)'
;SKEKLLWMRIIDALRNGIASLESPLFNVRLNCFVSTFLAKTTLIATQPLNQLYAPLQKFFMCKPELDLKIIPEFLTLFNSSEINHKIHRHWILEVVRDGLKTDVDMEVASKCFLFKTLFYFYGSILTDAATRVLILQVVAAAVKIPKAALLLCRNYGLLTWLGDVATKVNFRDLEIVQLIVDIIRNLLDIVLKSSEQENHIQFMLLDISKSLISKLSRNTSLTCYLKLLTSINHILQSKSLCEVIHKKEIETLIEVSKNIIGDVSDCTEILIHKCEFVARDDLPENNDDVVKAKFYLRNIVITWRSHVNQ
;
A
#
# COMPACT_ATOMS: atom_id res chain seq x y z
N SER A 1 5.20 -9.40 41.35
CA SER A 1 5.97 -9.45 40.10
C SER A 1 5.63 -8.25 39.25
N LYS A 2 6.63 -7.65 38.57
CA LYS A 2 6.42 -6.50 37.66
C LYS A 2 5.41 -6.82 36.55
N GLU A 3 5.39 -8.06 36.07
CA GLU A 3 4.41 -8.58 35.11
C GLU A 3 2.96 -8.44 35.60
N LYS A 4 2.65 -8.94 36.81
CA LYS A 4 1.30 -8.84 37.40
C LYS A 4 0.85 -7.38 37.50
N LEU A 5 1.79 -6.46 37.77
CA LEU A 5 1.50 -5.04 37.88
C LEU A 5 1.12 -4.44 36.52
N LEU A 6 1.84 -4.75 35.44
CA LEU A 6 1.50 -4.27 34.09
C LEU A 6 0.14 -4.81 33.64
N TRP A 7 -0.14 -6.10 33.87
CA TRP A 7 -1.44 -6.70 33.58
C TRP A 7 -2.60 -5.99 34.29
N MET A 8 -2.47 -5.72 35.59
CA MET A 8 -3.49 -4.98 36.33
C MET A 8 -3.71 -3.59 35.75
N ARG A 9 -2.62 -2.86 35.40
CA ARG A 9 -2.74 -1.52 34.80
C ARG A 9 -3.39 -1.52 33.43
N ILE A 10 -3.13 -2.53 32.60
CA ILE A 10 -3.80 -2.67 31.30
C ILE A 10 -5.31 -2.84 31.48
N ILE A 11 -5.72 -3.72 32.41
CA ILE A 11 -7.13 -3.98 32.69
C ILE A 11 -7.80 -2.74 33.28
N ASP A 12 -7.15 -2.05 34.22
CA ASP A 12 -7.67 -0.83 34.83
C ASP A 12 -7.83 0.28 33.79
N ALA A 13 -6.81 0.51 32.94
CA ALA A 13 -6.85 1.53 31.91
C ALA A 13 -7.96 1.29 30.89
N LEU A 14 -8.16 0.02 30.48
CA LEU A 14 -9.26 -0.35 29.60
C LEU A 14 -10.62 -0.16 30.28
N ARG A 15 -10.77 -0.61 31.53
CA ARG A 15 -12.01 -0.45 32.30
C ARG A 15 -12.40 1.03 32.41
N ASN A 16 -11.44 1.87 32.78
CA ASN A 16 -11.65 3.30 32.92
C ASN A 16 -11.97 3.94 31.56
N GLY A 17 -11.28 3.55 30.49
CA GLY A 17 -11.55 4.03 29.14
C GLY A 17 -12.94 3.62 28.62
N ILE A 18 -13.46 2.47 29.03
CA ILE A 18 -14.84 2.07 28.72
C ILE A 18 -15.82 2.91 29.54
N ALA A 19 -15.55 3.14 30.82
CA ALA A 19 -16.41 3.93 31.70
C ALA A 19 -16.57 5.38 31.23
N SER A 20 -15.51 5.98 30.66
CA SER A 20 -15.53 7.36 30.16
C SER A 20 -16.29 7.56 28.84
N LEU A 21 -16.65 6.48 28.14
CA LEU A 21 -17.49 6.57 26.95
C LEU A 21 -18.96 6.91 27.27
N GLU A 22 -19.35 6.88 28.55
CA GLU A 22 -20.72 7.18 29.04
C GLU A 22 -21.82 6.46 28.24
N SER A 23 -21.50 5.27 27.71
CA SER A 23 -22.38 4.48 26.87
C SER A 23 -22.64 3.11 27.50
N PRO A 24 -23.83 2.51 27.25
CA PRO A 24 -24.11 1.18 27.76
C PRO A 24 -23.09 0.16 27.25
N LEU A 25 -22.61 -0.74 28.12
CA LEU A 25 -21.53 -1.70 27.79
C LEU A 25 -21.79 -2.51 26.51
N PHE A 26 -23.05 -2.85 26.22
CA PHE A 26 -23.42 -3.60 25.02
C PHE A 26 -23.25 -2.81 23.70
N ASN A 27 -23.13 -1.48 23.77
CA ASN A 27 -22.86 -0.61 22.63
C ASN A 27 -21.38 -0.25 22.48
N VAL A 28 -20.53 -0.63 23.45
CA VAL A 28 -19.11 -0.30 23.42
C VAL A 28 -18.41 -1.23 22.43
N ARG A 29 -17.91 -0.64 21.34
CA ARG A 29 -17.08 -1.34 20.36
C ARG A 29 -15.71 -0.68 20.29
N LEU A 30 -14.67 -1.46 20.59
CA LEU A 30 -13.30 -1.02 20.43
C LEU A 30 -12.95 -0.90 18.94
N ASN A 31 -12.26 0.18 18.58
CA ASN A 31 -11.64 0.25 17.26
C ASN A 31 -10.51 -0.80 17.16
N CYS A 32 -10.16 -1.17 15.93
CA CYS A 32 -9.20 -2.23 15.69
C CYS A 32 -7.77 -1.83 16.10
N PHE A 33 -7.40 -0.55 16.09
CA PHE A 33 -6.09 -0.09 16.58
C PHE A 33 -5.93 -0.34 18.08
N VAL A 34 -6.94 0.02 18.89
CA VAL A 34 -6.94 -0.20 20.34
C VAL A 34 -6.86 -1.70 20.63
N SER A 35 -7.68 -2.50 19.96
CA SER A 35 -7.70 -3.95 20.14
C SER A 35 -6.34 -4.58 19.79
N THR A 36 -5.74 -4.15 18.68
CA THR A 36 -4.42 -4.63 18.23
C THR A 36 -3.29 -4.17 19.14
N PHE A 37 -3.33 -2.92 19.60
CA PHE A 37 -2.37 -2.37 20.55
C PHE A 37 -2.38 -3.16 21.85
N LEU A 38 -3.57 -3.41 22.41
CA LEU A 38 -3.72 -4.20 23.63
C LEU A 38 -3.24 -5.64 23.42
N ALA A 39 -3.65 -6.30 22.33
CA ALA A 39 -3.21 -7.66 22.02
C ALA A 39 -1.69 -7.78 21.86
N LYS A 40 -1.02 -6.83 21.19
CA LYS A 40 0.45 -6.83 21.08
C LYS A 40 1.12 -6.47 22.40
N THR A 41 0.51 -5.59 23.20
CA THR A 41 1.03 -5.21 24.53
C THR A 41 1.00 -6.40 25.48
N THR A 42 -0.06 -7.20 25.50
CA THR A 42 -0.17 -8.34 26.42
C THR A 42 0.88 -9.41 26.14
N LEU A 43 1.27 -9.59 24.87
CA LEU A 43 2.40 -10.44 24.49
C LEU A 43 3.75 -9.92 25.04
N ILE A 44 3.92 -8.59 25.11
CA ILE A 44 5.12 -7.97 25.69
C ILE A 44 5.07 -8.01 27.22
N ALA A 45 3.88 -7.97 27.83
CA ALA A 45 3.73 -7.94 29.27
C ALA A 45 4.31 -9.19 29.96
N THR A 46 4.35 -10.32 29.25
CA THR A 46 4.98 -11.58 29.71
C THR A 46 6.50 -11.61 29.51
N GLN A 47 7.09 -10.56 28.93
CA GLN A 47 8.51 -10.47 28.55
C GLN A 47 9.19 -9.22 29.16
N PRO A 48 9.56 -9.23 30.45
CA PRO A 48 10.14 -8.05 31.12
C PRO A 48 11.46 -7.53 30.54
N LEU A 49 12.19 -8.36 29.78
CA LEU A 49 13.45 -7.99 29.11
C LEU A 49 13.24 -7.36 27.73
N ASN A 50 12.00 -7.34 27.23
CA ASN A 50 11.69 -6.72 25.95
C ASN A 50 11.90 -5.21 26.02
N GLN A 51 12.53 -4.62 25.00
CA GLN A 51 12.83 -3.18 24.96
C GLN A 51 11.57 -2.30 24.98
N LEU A 52 10.42 -2.82 24.58
CA LEU A 52 9.12 -2.14 24.63
C LEU A 52 8.42 -2.25 25.99
N TYR A 53 8.89 -3.12 26.88
CA TYR A 53 8.25 -3.34 28.18
C TYR A 53 8.21 -2.05 29.01
N ALA A 54 9.34 -1.37 29.15
CA ALA A 54 9.44 -0.15 29.96
C ALA A 54 8.62 1.02 29.38
N PRO A 55 8.67 1.34 28.06
CA PRO A 55 7.80 2.33 27.45
C PRO A 55 6.30 2.04 27.64
N LEU A 56 5.87 0.80 27.41
CA LEU A 56 4.47 0.41 27.56
C LEU A 56 4.03 0.45 29.03
N GLN A 57 4.87 -0.02 29.94
CA GLN A 57 4.61 0.08 31.37
C GLN A 57 4.46 1.53 31.81
N LYS A 58 5.35 2.43 31.35
CA LYS A 58 5.26 3.87 31.64
C LYS A 58 3.95 4.46 31.11
N PHE A 59 3.54 4.11 29.90
CA PHE A 59 2.26 4.55 29.33
C PHE A 59 1.08 4.18 30.23
N PHE A 60 0.92 2.91 30.60
CA PHE A 60 -0.19 2.45 31.44
C PHE A 60 -0.12 2.95 32.89
N MET A 61 1.05 3.39 33.36
CA MET A 61 1.19 4.05 34.66
C MET A 61 0.81 5.53 34.61
N CYS A 62 1.15 6.23 33.53
CA CYS A 62 0.87 7.65 33.37
C CYS A 62 -0.55 7.94 32.90
N LYS A 63 -1.19 7.00 32.19
CA LYS A 63 -2.53 7.15 31.64
C LYS A 63 -3.47 6.12 32.27
N PRO A 64 -4.15 6.48 33.37
CA PRO A 64 -5.05 5.57 34.08
C PRO A 64 -6.33 5.29 33.29
N GLU A 65 -6.58 6.02 32.22
CA GLU A 65 -7.70 5.85 31.30
C GLU A 65 -7.15 5.72 29.88
N LEU A 66 -7.59 4.69 29.15
CA LEU A 66 -7.24 4.48 27.76
C LEU A 66 -8.23 5.20 26.85
N ASP A 67 -7.76 6.16 26.05
CA ASP A 67 -8.60 6.79 25.03
C ASP A 67 -8.90 5.80 23.90
N LEU A 68 -10.16 5.36 23.82
CA LEU A 68 -10.65 4.37 22.87
C LEU A 68 -11.01 4.97 21.49
N LYS A 69 -10.87 6.29 21.32
CA LYS A 69 -11.23 7.02 20.09
C LYS A 69 -10.03 7.35 19.20
N ILE A 70 -8.82 7.04 19.65
CA ILE A 70 -7.56 7.32 18.95
C ILE A 70 -6.72 6.04 18.74
N ILE A 71 -5.59 6.19 18.05
CA ILE A 71 -4.53 5.17 18.00
C ILE A 71 -3.65 5.32 19.25
N PRO A 72 -3.65 4.36 20.20
CA PRO A 72 -2.91 4.51 21.44
C PRO A 72 -1.41 4.70 21.21
N GLU A 73 -0.82 5.71 21.86
CA GLU A 73 0.61 6.03 21.81
C GLU A 73 1.23 6.22 20.42
N PHE A 74 0.42 6.47 19.38
CA PHE A 74 0.93 6.59 18.01
C PHE A 74 2.09 7.59 17.92
N LEU A 75 1.84 8.86 18.24
CA LEU A 75 2.85 9.91 18.10
C LEU A 75 4.03 9.71 19.06
N THR A 76 3.80 9.22 20.28
CA THR A 76 4.84 9.00 21.29
C THR A 76 5.83 7.93 20.85
N LEU A 77 5.33 6.77 20.38
CA LEU A 77 6.19 5.65 19.99
C LEU A 77 6.80 5.88 18.60
N PHE A 78 6.06 6.54 17.69
CA PHE A 78 6.55 6.84 16.34
C PHE A 78 7.71 7.85 16.35
N ASN A 79 7.62 8.87 17.21
CA ASN A 79 8.61 9.94 17.38
C ASN A 79 9.45 9.78 18.66
N SER A 80 9.62 8.54 19.14
CA SER A 80 10.37 8.30 20.37
C SER A 80 11.79 8.87 20.29
N SER A 81 12.23 9.52 21.37
CA SER A 81 13.61 10.04 21.52
C SER A 81 14.55 9.07 22.24
N GLU A 82 14.09 7.85 22.52
CA GLU A 82 14.85 6.82 23.21
C GLU A 82 15.90 6.18 22.30
N ILE A 83 16.94 5.57 22.88
CA ILE A 83 17.99 4.86 22.11
C ILE A 83 17.36 3.78 21.18
N ASN A 84 16.31 3.11 21.65
CA ASN A 84 15.58 2.08 20.90
C ASN A 84 14.43 2.64 20.05
N HIS A 85 14.44 3.93 19.69
CA HIS A 85 13.35 4.59 18.97
C HIS A 85 12.90 3.86 17.69
N LYS A 86 13.83 3.20 16.97
CA LYS A 86 13.49 2.43 15.76
C LYS A 86 12.57 1.26 16.08
N ILE A 87 12.76 0.60 17.22
CA ILE A 87 11.95 -0.54 17.66
C ILE A 87 10.57 -0.05 18.10
N HIS A 88 10.51 1.09 18.79
CA HIS A 88 9.23 1.72 19.16
C HIS A 88 8.42 2.08 17.91
N ARG A 89 9.07 2.73 16.94
CA ARG A 89 8.46 3.12 15.66
C ARG A 89 8.00 1.91 14.86
N HIS A 90 8.85 0.90 14.74
CA HIS A 90 8.52 -0.33 14.02
C HIS A 90 7.28 -0.99 14.63
N TRP A 91 7.28 -1.17 15.96
CA TRP A 91 6.17 -1.81 16.67
C TRP A 91 4.85 -1.05 16.52
N ILE A 92 4.86 0.27 16.68
CA ILE A 92 3.61 1.04 16.54
C ILE A 92 3.11 1.07 15.10
N LEU A 93 4.00 1.05 14.11
CA LEU A 93 3.60 0.91 12.70
C LEU A 93 2.99 -0.46 12.41
N GLU A 94 3.46 -1.53 13.04
CA GLU A 94 2.80 -2.83 12.94
C GLU A 94 1.41 -2.83 13.60
N VAL A 95 1.26 -2.19 14.77
CA VAL A 95 -0.06 -1.99 15.39
C VAL A 95 -1.00 -1.28 14.44
N VAL A 96 -0.51 -0.23 13.77
CA VAL A 96 -1.29 0.53 12.78
C VAL A 96 -1.64 -0.34 11.56
N ARG A 97 -0.66 -1.02 10.97
CA ARG A 97 -0.87 -1.90 9.81
C ARG A 97 -1.91 -2.98 10.10
N ASP A 98 -1.78 -3.63 11.24
CA ASP A 98 -2.63 -4.75 11.64
C ASP A 98 -4.00 -4.27 12.15
N GLY A 99 -4.09 -3.02 12.61
CA GLY A 99 -5.29 -2.39 13.16
C GLY A 99 -6.16 -1.63 12.15
N LEU A 100 -5.69 -1.33 10.94
CA LEU A 100 -6.50 -0.64 9.93
C LEU A 100 -7.31 -1.65 9.11
N LYS A 101 -8.59 -1.84 9.45
CA LYS A 101 -9.44 -2.89 8.82
C LYS A 101 -10.77 -2.41 8.25
N THR A 102 -11.35 -1.37 8.83
CA THR A 102 -12.72 -0.93 8.50
C THR A 102 -12.81 0.58 8.27
N ASP A 103 -13.94 1.03 7.73
CA ASP A 103 -14.23 2.46 7.57
C ASP A 103 -14.11 3.23 8.90
N VAL A 104 -14.56 2.62 10.01
CA VAL A 104 -14.46 3.23 11.36
C VAL A 104 -13.01 3.43 11.78
N ASP A 105 -12.13 2.47 11.46
CA ASP A 105 -10.70 2.60 11.72
C ASP A 105 -10.09 3.71 10.84
N MET A 106 -10.54 3.86 9.60
CA MET A 106 -10.10 4.95 8.73
C MET A 106 -10.47 6.33 9.29
N GLU A 107 -11.64 6.48 9.91
CA GLU A 107 -12.03 7.73 10.59
C GLU A 107 -11.11 8.04 11.77
N VAL A 108 -10.77 7.03 12.59
CA VAL A 108 -9.82 7.17 13.70
C VAL A 108 -8.44 7.56 13.18
N ALA A 109 -7.95 6.90 12.12
CA ALA A 109 -6.68 7.23 11.47
C ALA A 109 -6.65 8.68 10.95
N SER A 110 -7.76 9.15 10.39
CA SER A 110 -7.92 10.53 9.90
C SER A 110 -7.85 11.54 11.06
N LYS A 111 -8.58 11.28 12.16
CA LYS A 111 -8.53 12.11 13.38
C LYS A 111 -7.12 12.19 13.99
N CYS A 112 -6.35 11.10 13.88
CA CYS A 112 -4.97 11.04 14.35
C CYS A 112 -3.93 11.60 13.36
N PHE A 113 -4.35 12.19 12.24
CA PHE A 113 -3.48 12.66 11.16
C PHE A 113 -2.47 11.61 10.68
N LEU A 114 -2.87 10.33 10.69
CA LEU A 114 -1.98 9.19 10.46
C LEU A 114 -1.24 9.33 9.12
N PHE A 115 -1.97 9.37 8.00
CA PHE A 115 -1.37 9.36 6.66
C PHE A 115 -0.54 10.60 6.37
N LYS A 116 -0.97 11.78 6.86
CA LYS A 116 -0.16 13.00 6.74
C LYS A 116 1.19 12.84 7.45
N THR A 117 1.18 12.24 8.64
CA THR A 117 2.40 11.95 9.40
C THR A 117 3.28 10.93 8.66
N LEU A 118 2.70 9.85 8.15
CA LEU A 118 3.44 8.79 7.46
C LEU A 118 4.06 9.28 6.14
N PHE A 119 3.31 10.02 5.32
CA PHE A 119 3.79 10.53 4.03
C PHE A 119 4.95 11.51 4.21
N TYR A 120 4.83 12.42 5.17
CA TYR A 120 5.90 13.35 5.53
C TYR A 120 7.14 12.62 6.04
N PHE A 121 6.96 11.66 6.94
CA PHE A 121 8.07 10.93 7.51
C PHE A 121 8.78 10.06 6.45
N TYR A 122 8.06 9.42 5.52
CA TYR A 122 8.66 8.55 4.51
C TYR A 122 9.83 9.20 3.74
N GLY A 123 9.66 10.48 3.35
CA GLY A 123 10.66 11.26 2.62
C GLY A 123 11.77 11.87 3.49
N SER A 124 11.69 11.74 4.82
CA SER A 124 12.68 12.27 5.75
C SER A 124 13.99 11.48 5.72
N ILE A 125 15.09 12.18 6.02
CA ILE A 125 16.42 11.57 6.25
C ILE A 125 16.43 10.63 7.47
N LEU A 126 15.45 10.73 8.37
CA LEU A 126 15.35 9.93 9.59
C LEU A 126 14.75 8.52 9.35
N THR A 127 14.32 8.24 8.12
CA THR A 127 13.56 7.04 7.78
C THR A 127 14.48 5.96 7.24
N ASP A 128 14.57 4.86 7.99
CA ASP A 128 15.27 3.65 7.58
C ASP A 128 14.42 2.78 6.61
N ALA A 129 15.08 1.83 5.94
CA ALA A 129 14.46 0.98 4.94
C ALA A 129 13.27 0.17 5.48
N ALA A 130 13.39 -0.41 6.69
CA ALA A 130 12.32 -1.20 7.29
C ALA A 130 11.10 -0.32 7.62
N THR A 131 11.33 0.90 8.09
CA THR A 131 10.25 1.88 8.30
C THR A 131 9.56 2.25 6.99
N ARG A 132 10.29 2.45 5.88
CA ARG A 132 9.68 2.73 4.56
C ARG A 132 8.76 1.62 4.10
N VAL A 133 9.21 0.37 4.22
CA VAL A 133 8.42 -0.82 3.90
C VAL A 133 7.14 -0.85 4.75
N LEU A 134 7.25 -0.67 6.07
CA LEU A 134 6.08 -0.66 6.95
C LEU A 134 5.08 0.45 6.61
N ILE A 135 5.55 1.65 6.29
CA ILE A 135 4.66 2.74 5.85
C ILE A 135 3.89 2.33 4.60
N LEU A 136 4.54 1.74 3.60
CA LEU A 136 3.87 1.25 2.41
C LEU A 136 2.91 0.09 2.71
N GLN A 137 3.23 -0.79 3.66
CA GLN A 137 2.31 -1.82 4.12
C GLN A 137 1.06 -1.22 4.79
N VAL A 138 1.19 -0.13 5.54
CA VAL A 138 0.03 0.60 6.10
C VAL A 138 -0.83 1.20 4.98
N VAL A 139 -0.21 1.81 3.96
CA VAL A 139 -0.94 2.31 2.78
C VAL A 139 -1.63 1.17 2.05
N ALA A 140 -0.95 0.04 1.83
CA ALA A 140 -1.50 -1.15 1.19
C ALA A 140 -2.68 -1.74 1.99
N ALA A 141 -2.67 -1.66 3.32
CA ALA A 141 -3.81 -2.04 4.15
C ALA A 141 -4.97 -1.05 3.99
N ALA A 142 -4.68 0.26 3.95
CA ALA A 142 -5.69 1.31 3.81
C ALA A 142 -6.45 1.22 2.48
N VAL A 143 -5.73 1.02 1.37
CA VAL A 143 -6.35 1.00 0.04
C VAL A 143 -7.19 -0.26 -0.23
N LYS A 144 -7.18 -1.25 0.67
CA LYS A 144 -8.12 -2.39 0.60
C LYS A 144 -9.53 -2.00 1.06
N ILE A 145 -9.68 -0.88 1.77
CA ILE A 145 -10.97 -0.35 2.22
C ILE A 145 -11.45 0.65 1.14
N PRO A 146 -12.54 0.38 0.40
CA PRO A 146 -12.90 1.17 -0.79
C PRO A 146 -13.08 2.66 -0.54
N LYS A 147 -13.75 3.06 0.54
CA LYS A 147 -13.93 4.48 0.89
C LYS A 147 -12.62 5.13 1.30
N ALA A 148 -11.79 4.42 2.04
CA ALA A 148 -10.47 4.92 2.45
C ALA A 148 -9.56 5.14 1.24
N ALA A 149 -9.54 4.21 0.28
CA ALA A 149 -8.79 4.34 -0.97
C ALA A 149 -9.15 5.62 -1.72
N LEU A 150 -10.44 5.86 -1.97
CA LEU A 150 -10.91 7.06 -2.66
C LEU A 150 -10.61 8.33 -1.85
N LEU A 151 -10.82 8.31 -0.54
CA LEU A 151 -10.49 9.43 0.36
C LEU A 151 -9.00 9.77 0.29
N LEU A 152 -8.12 8.77 0.30
CA LEU A 152 -6.67 8.98 0.23
C LEU A 152 -6.24 9.58 -1.12
N CYS A 153 -6.84 9.11 -2.22
CA CYS A 153 -6.59 9.66 -3.55
C CYS A 153 -7.08 11.10 -3.68
N ARG A 154 -8.30 11.41 -3.22
CA ARG A 154 -8.96 12.70 -3.40
C ARG A 154 -8.48 13.78 -2.42
N ASN A 155 -8.21 13.42 -1.17
CA ASN A 155 -8.01 14.40 -0.08
C ASN A 155 -6.63 14.39 0.56
N TYR A 156 -5.86 13.30 0.43
CA TYR A 156 -4.56 13.15 1.11
C TYR A 156 -3.35 13.19 0.16
N GLY A 157 -3.57 13.37 -1.15
CA GLY A 157 -2.49 13.44 -2.14
C GLY A 157 -1.73 12.13 -2.32
N LEU A 158 -2.39 10.98 -2.06
CA LEU A 158 -1.76 9.65 -2.13
C LEU A 158 -1.07 9.41 -3.48
N LEU A 159 -1.71 9.76 -4.59
CA LEU A 159 -1.21 9.45 -5.93
C LEU A 159 0.03 10.28 -6.27
N THR A 160 0.04 11.57 -5.92
CA THR A 160 1.22 12.44 -6.06
C THR A 160 2.39 11.93 -5.21
N TRP A 161 2.11 11.56 -3.95
CA TRP A 161 3.11 11.00 -3.06
C TRP A 161 3.64 9.65 -3.57
N LEU A 162 2.77 8.76 -4.05
CA LEU A 162 3.14 7.45 -4.58
C LEU A 162 3.97 7.57 -5.87
N GLY A 163 3.69 8.57 -6.71
CA GLY A 163 4.52 8.92 -7.86
C GLY A 163 5.94 9.33 -7.47
N ASP A 164 6.08 10.22 -6.48
CA ASP A 164 7.40 10.59 -5.94
C ASP A 164 8.15 9.36 -5.37
N VAL A 165 7.44 8.46 -4.67
CA VAL A 165 8.02 7.21 -4.18
C VAL A 165 8.47 6.30 -5.34
N ALA A 166 7.64 6.13 -6.36
CA ALA A 166 7.91 5.26 -7.51
C ALA A 166 9.07 5.76 -8.38
N THR A 167 9.26 7.07 -8.49
CA THR A 167 10.40 7.63 -9.25
C THR A 167 11.74 7.44 -8.52
N LYS A 168 11.72 7.51 -7.18
CA LYS A 168 12.91 7.40 -6.31
C LYS A 168 13.28 5.96 -5.94
N VAL A 169 12.39 4.99 -6.10
CA VAL A 169 12.67 3.59 -5.75
C VAL A 169 13.84 3.03 -6.57
N ASN A 170 14.69 2.22 -5.92
CA ASN A 170 15.76 1.50 -6.59
C ASN A 170 15.22 0.17 -7.14
N PHE A 171 15.75 -0.29 -8.28
CA PHE A 171 15.42 -1.59 -8.86
C PHE A 171 15.76 -2.78 -7.94
N ARG A 172 16.59 -2.56 -6.90
CA ARG A 172 16.94 -3.54 -5.88
C ARG A 172 15.90 -3.65 -4.75
N ASP A 173 15.06 -2.64 -4.56
CA ASP A 173 14.07 -2.60 -3.48
C ASP A 173 12.79 -3.36 -3.89
N LEU A 174 12.94 -4.67 -4.18
CA LEU A 174 11.89 -5.50 -4.78
C LEU A 174 10.60 -5.53 -3.94
N GLU A 175 10.71 -5.52 -2.60
CA GLU A 175 9.55 -5.47 -1.71
C GLU A 175 8.77 -4.15 -1.84
N ILE A 176 9.48 -3.02 -1.94
CA ILE A 176 8.86 -1.71 -2.13
C ILE A 176 8.17 -1.66 -3.49
N VAL A 177 8.83 -2.13 -4.56
CA VAL A 177 8.23 -2.20 -5.90
C VAL A 177 6.95 -3.04 -5.88
N GLN A 178 6.99 -4.21 -5.24
CA GLN A 178 5.82 -5.07 -5.09
C GLN A 178 4.68 -4.38 -4.34
N LEU A 179 4.97 -3.70 -3.23
CA LEU A 179 3.96 -2.96 -2.47
C LEU A 179 3.33 -1.83 -3.30
N ILE A 180 4.11 -1.10 -4.08
CA ILE A 180 3.58 -0.05 -4.96
C ILE A 180 2.66 -0.67 -6.02
N VAL A 181 3.06 -1.78 -6.65
CA VAL A 181 2.22 -2.49 -7.64
C VAL A 181 0.92 -3.00 -7.01
N ASP A 182 0.97 -3.55 -5.80
CA ASP A 182 -0.21 -3.99 -5.06
C ASP A 182 -1.14 -2.81 -4.72
N ILE A 183 -0.58 -1.65 -4.36
CA ILE A 183 -1.36 -0.43 -4.15
C ILE A 183 -2.04 0.02 -5.45
N ILE A 184 -1.30 0.10 -6.57
CA ILE A 184 -1.85 0.48 -7.88
C ILE A 184 -3.00 -0.44 -8.26
N ARG A 185 -2.81 -1.76 -8.15
CA ARG A 185 -3.82 -2.74 -8.54
C ARG A 185 -5.10 -2.59 -7.71
N ASN A 186 -4.97 -2.48 -6.39
CA ASN A 186 -6.13 -2.30 -5.51
C ASN A 186 -6.88 -0.99 -5.82
N LEU A 187 -6.15 0.12 -6.01
CA LEU A 187 -6.74 1.41 -6.36
C LEU A 187 -7.48 1.35 -7.70
N LEU A 188 -6.88 0.71 -8.71
CA LEU A 188 -7.51 0.52 -10.01
C LEU A 188 -8.77 -0.33 -9.93
N ASP A 189 -8.74 -1.45 -9.20
CA ASP A 189 -9.91 -2.32 -9.03
C ASP A 189 -11.07 -1.59 -8.34
N ILE A 190 -10.78 -0.65 -7.43
CA ILE A 190 -11.80 0.18 -6.78
C ILE A 190 -12.36 1.22 -7.75
N VAL A 191 -11.51 1.89 -8.51
CA VAL A 191 -11.89 2.89 -9.51
C VAL A 191 -12.70 2.29 -10.65
N LEU A 192 -12.37 1.08 -11.10
CA LEU A 192 -13.13 0.38 -12.14
C LEU A 192 -14.52 -0.06 -11.66
N LYS A 193 -14.69 -0.27 -10.34
CA LYS A 193 -15.99 -0.60 -9.73
C LYS A 193 -16.82 0.62 -9.36
N SER A 194 -16.22 1.80 -9.26
CA SER A 194 -16.96 3.01 -8.93
C SER A 194 -17.81 3.47 -10.12
N SER A 195 -19.01 3.99 -9.83
CA SER A 195 -19.94 4.53 -10.84
C SER A 195 -19.45 5.84 -11.48
N GLU A 196 -18.50 6.52 -10.84
CA GLU A 196 -17.93 7.78 -11.32
C GLU A 196 -16.72 7.49 -12.23
N GLN A 197 -16.66 8.16 -13.39
CA GLN A 197 -15.49 8.09 -14.27
C GLN A 197 -14.32 8.87 -13.67
N GLU A 198 -13.48 8.19 -12.91
CA GLU A 198 -12.29 8.76 -12.26
C GLU A 198 -11.06 8.76 -13.19
N ASN A 199 -11.21 9.37 -14.37
CA ASN A 199 -10.16 9.39 -15.40
C ASN A 199 -8.85 10.00 -14.89
N HIS A 200 -8.92 11.00 -14.00
CA HIS A 200 -7.72 11.58 -13.38
C HIS A 200 -6.95 10.56 -12.55
N ILE A 201 -7.64 9.74 -11.75
CA ILE A 201 -6.98 8.72 -10.92
C ILE A 201 -6.33 7.68 -11.83
N GLN A 202 -7.03 7.21 -12.86
CA GLN A 202 -6.48 6.26 -13.83
C GLN A 202 -5.24 6.82 -14.54
N PHE A 203 -5.26 8.10 -14.93
CA PHE A 203 -4.11 8.78 -15.53
C PHE A 203 -2.90 8.80 -14.58
N MET A 204 -3.09 9.18 -13.31
CA MET A 204 -1.99 9.20 -12.34
C MET A 204 -1.46 7.79 -12.06
N LEU A 205 -2.33 6.78 -11.98
CA LEU A 205 -1.91 5.38 -11.84
C LEU A 205 -1.10 4.89 -13.04
N LEU A 206 -1.44 5.34 -14.25
CA LEU A 206 -0.64 5.05 -15.45
C LEU A 206 0.74 5.69 -15.37
N ASP A 207 0.84 6.94 -14.94
CA ASP A 207 2.11 7.65 -14.79
C ASP A 207 3.04 7.00 -13.75
N ILE A 208 2.47 6.58 -12.62
CA ILE A 208 3.19 5.80 -11.60
C ILE A 208 3.65 4.46 -12.21
N SER A 209 2.79 3.78 -12.96
CA SER A 209 3.11 2.49 -13.59
C SER A 209 4.26 2.62 -14.60
N LYS A 210 4.26 3.68 -15.43
CA LYS A 210 5.35 4.01 -16.36
C LYS A 210 6.68 4.20 -15.64
N SER A 211 6.66 4.95 -14.53
CA SER A 211 7.85 5.15 -13.70
C SER A 211 8.41 3.83 -13.18
N LEU A 212 7.54 2.91 -12.74
CA LEU A 212 7.93 1.58 -12.25
C LEU A 212 8.49 0.66 -13.33
N ILE A 213 8.00 0.72 -14.58
CA ILE A 213 8.51 -0.13 -15.68
C ILE A 213 10.03 0.00 -15.79
N SER A 214 10.55 1.22 -15.72
CA SER A 214 12.00 1.50 -15.78
C SER A 214 12.80 0.95 -14.59
N LYS A 215 12.14 0.58 -13.49
CA LYS A 215 12.75 0.07 -12.25
C LYS A 215 12.62 -1.44 -12.11
N LEU A 216 11.89 -2.11 -13.00
CA LEU A 216 11.78 -3.56 -12.97
C LEU A 216 13.10 -4.20 -13.39
N SER A 217 13.49 -5.25 -12.68
CA SER A 217 14.68 -6.05 -12.99
C SER A 217 14.31 -7.51 -13.27
N ARG A 218 15.26 -8.30 -13.78
CA ARG A 218 15.09 -9.76 -13.99
C ARG A 218 14.69 -10.52 -12.71
N ASN A 219 14.98 -9.95 -11.54
CA ASN A 219 14.66 -10.55 -10.24
C ASN A 219 13.23 -10.22 -9.76
N THR A 220 12.48 -9.44 -10.54
CA THR A 220 11.07 -9.13 -10.22
C THR A 220 10.26 -10.42 -10.25
N SER A 221 9.43 -10.65 -9.23
CA SER A 221 8.53 -11.80 -9.22
C SER A 221 7.54 -11.72 -10.39
N LEU A 222 7.29 -12.86 -11.04
CA LEU A 222 6.38 -12.94 -12.18
C LEU A 222 4.97 -12.46 -11.82
N THR A 223 4.51 -12.76 -10.61
CA THR A 223 3.23 -12.30 -10.07
C THR A 223 3.17 -10.77 -9.96
N CYS A 224 4.25 -10.11 -9.50
CA CYS A 224 4.31 -8.64 -9.46
C CYS A 224 4.27 -8.07 -10.88
N TYR A 225 5.02 -8.66 -11.80
CA TYR A 225 5.05 -8.20 -13.18
C TYR A 225 3.68 -8.33 -13.87
N LEU A 226 3.01 -9.47 -13.68
CA LEU A 226 1.65 -9.72 -14.15
C LEU A 226 0.64 -8.72 -13.60
N LYS A 227 0.70 -8.42 -12.30
CA LYS A 227 -0.18 -7.41 -11.69
C LYS A 227 0.01 -6.04 -12.35
N LEU A 228 1.25 -5.66 -12.66
CA LEU A 228 1.52 -4.39 -13.34
C LEU A 228 0.98 -4.40 -14.79
N LEU A 229 1.27 -5.43 -15.56
CA LEU A 229 0.79 -5.56 -16.94
C LEU A 229 -0.74 -5.57 -17.02
N THR A 230 -1.40 -6.32 -16.16
CA THR A 230 -2.87 -6.34 -16.09
C THR A 230 -3.42 -4.96 -15.76
N SER A 231 -2.78 -4.22 -14.85
CA SER A 231 -3.20 -2.88 -14.47
C SER A 231 -3.07 -1.90 -15.63
N ILE A 232 -1.93 -1.92 -16.34
CA ILE A 232 -1.70 -1.10 -17.53
C ILE A 232 -2.71 -1.46 -18.64
N ASN A 233 -2.91 -2.75 -18.90
CA ASN A 233 -3.85 -3.21 -19.93
C ASN A 233 -5.29 -2.75 -19.66
N HIS A 234 -5.74 -2.79 -18.40
CA HIS A 234 -7.06 -2.28 -18.03
C HIS A 234 -7.17 -0.76 -18.19
N ILE A 235 -6.15 0.00 -17.77
CA ILE A 235 -6.14 1.46 -17.92
C ILE A 235 -6.20 1.86 -19.40
N LEU A 236 -5.53 1.10 -20.27
CA LEU A 236 -5.49 1.37 -21.71
C LEU A 236 -6.75 1.00 -22.49
N GLN A 237 -7.74 0.36 -21.87
CA GLN A 237 -9.06 0.20 -22.52
C GLN A 237 -9.75 1.55 -22.76
N SER A 238 -9.37 2.59 -22.00
CA SER A 238 -9.85 3.96 -22.20
C SER A 238 -9.07 4.65 -23.33
N LYS A 239 -9.77 5.04 -24.41
CA LYS A 239 -9.16 5.68 -25.59
C LYS A 239 -8.31 6.93 -25.24
N SER A 240 -8.80 7.80 -24.37
CA SER A 240 -8.10 9.03 -23.95
C SER A 240 -6.78 8.78 -23.22
N LEU A 241 -6.64 7.65 -22.52
CA LEU A 241 -5.42 7.32 -21.76
C LEU A 241 -4.36 6.65 -22.63
N CYS A 242 -4.75 6.04 -23.76
CA CYS A 242 -3.82 5.48 -24.73
C CYS A 242 -2.96 6.54 -25.42
N GLU A 243 -3.53 7.70 -25.74
CA GLU A 243 -2.84 8.80 -26.43
C GLU A 243 -1.67 9.38 -25.61
N VAL A 244 -1.71 9.20 -24.28
CA VAL A 244 -0.69 9.67 -23.33
C VAL A 244 0.56 8.79 -23.36
N ILE A 245 0.49 7.57 -23.90
CA ILE A 245 1.66 6.69 -23.97
C ILE A 245 2.50 7.03 -25.20
N HIS A 246 3.79 7.28 -24.99
CA HIS A 246 4.74 7.50 -26.06
C HIS A 246 5.41 6.21 -26.51
N LYS A 247 5.85 6.15 -27.77
CA LYS A 247 6.53 4.97 -28.35
C LYS A 247 7.71 4.49 -27.49
N LYS A 248 8.50 5.41 -26.93
CA LYS A 248 9.64 5.10 -26.07
C LYS A 248 9.26 4.29 -24.82
N GLU A 249 8.08 4.52 -24.25
CA GLU A 249 7.60 3.81 -23.06
C GLU A 249 7.22 2.37 -23.41
N ILE A 250 6.60 2.16 -24.58
CA ILE A 250 6.31 0.83 -25.12
C ILE A 250 7.61 0.08 -25.44
N GLU A 251 8.59 0.73 -26.06
CA GLU A 251 9.91 0.14 -26.33
C GLU A 251 10.60 -0.30 -25.02
N THR A 252 10.57 0.56 -23.99
CA THR A 252 11.11 0.23 -22.66
C THR A 252 10.37 -0.96 -22.04
N LEU A 253 9.04 -1.00 -22.15
CA LEU A 253 8.24 -2.11 -21.65
C LEU A 253 8.61 -3.43 -22.34
N ILE A 254 8.79 -3.43 -23.66
CA ILE A 254 9.19 -4.64 -24.41
C ILE A 254 10.60 -5.10 -24.00
N GLU A 255 11.54 -4.18 -23.85
CA GLU A 255 12.91 -4.50 -23.40
C GLU A 255 12.92 -5.13 -22.00
N VAL A 256 12.19 -4.54 -21.06
CA VAL A 256 12.03 -5.08 -19.69
C VAL A 256 11.33 -6.43 -19.72
N SER A 257 10.29 -6.59 -20.54
CA SER A 257 9.60 -7.86 -20.74
C SER A 257 10.56 -8.95 -21.18
N LYS A 258 11.43 -8.65 -22.14
CA LYS A 258 12.42 -9.61 -22.66
C LYS A 258 13.31 -10.16 -21.54
N ASN A 259 13.68 -9.32 -20.59
CA ASN A 259 14.51 -9.71 -19.46
C ASN A 259 13.78 -10.56 -18.41
N ILE A 260 12.45 -10.44 -18.28
CA ILE A 260 11.64 -11.13 -17.26
C ILE A 260 11.03 -12.43 -17.81
N ILE A 261 10.34 -12.34 -18.95
CA ILE A 261 9.55 -13.44 -19.54
C ILE A 261 10.22 -14.09 -20.77
N GLY A 262 11.40 -13.61 -21.17
CA GLY A 262 12.18 -14.18 -22.26
C GLY A 262 11.70 -13.74 -23.63
N ASP A 263 11.29 -14.68 -24.48
CA ASP A 263 10.98 -14.39 -25.87
C ASP A 263 9.70 -13.54 -26.04
N VAL A 264 9.86 -12.38 -26.68
CA VAL A 264 8.84 -11.37 -26.97
C VAL A 264 8.93 -10.88 -28.43
N SER A 265 9.46 -11.71 -29.33
CA SER A 265 9.58 -11.42 -30.77
C SER A 265 8.30 -10.87 -31.38
N ASP A 266 7.16 -11.49 -31.06
CA ASP A 266 5.85 -11.10 -31.57
C ASP A 266 5.53 -9.64 -31.26
N CYS A 267 5.86 -9.16 -30.05
CA CYS A 267 5.61 -7.77 -29.65
C CYS A 267 6.54 -6.80 -30.39
N THR A 268 7.79 -7.20 -30.66
CA THR A 268 8.72 -6.39 -31.46
C THR A 268 8.29 -6.31 -32.92
N GLU A 269 7.79 -7.42 -33.49
CA GLU A 269 7.27 -7.46 -34.85
C GLU A 269 6.00 -6.61 -34.99
N ILE A 270 5.07 -6.70 -34.04
CA ILE A 270 3.87 -5.85 -33.98
C ILE A 270 4.25 -4.37 -33.84
N LEU A 271 5.39 -4.02 -33.22
CA LEU A 271 5.89 -2.64 -33.12
C LEU A 271 6.59 -2.15 -34.41
N ILE A 272 7.09 -3.04 -35.25
CA ILE A 272 7.75 -2.68 -36.51
C ILE A 272 6.74 -2.64 -37.67
N HIS A 273 5.88 -3.64 -37.80
CA HIS A 273 4.96 -3.80 -38.93
C HIS A 273 3.60 -3.10 -38.72
N LYS A 274 3.05 -2.49 -39.78
CA LYS A 274 1.67 -1.96 -39.81
C LYS A 274 0.70 -3.13 -39.89
N CYS A 275 0.36 -3.75 -38.76
CA CYS A 275 -0.50 -4.93 -38.81
C CYS A 275 -1.98 -4.54 -39.01
N GLU A 276 -2.47 -4.63 -40.25
CA GLU A 276 -3.90 -4.53 -40.61
C GLU A 276 -4.74 -5.73 -40.09
N PHE A 277 -4.10 -6.80 -39.60
CA PHE A 277 -4.76 -8.09 -39.32
C PHE A 277 -4.35 -8.78 -38.00
N VAL A 278 -4.09 -8.04 -36.90
CA VAL A 278 -3.84 -8.71 -35.61
C VAL A 278 -5.17 -9.14 -34.98
N ALA A 279 -5.43 -10.45 -34.94
CA ALA A 279 -6.52 -11.01 -34.16
C ALA A 279 -6.30 -10.71 -32.66
N ARG A 280 -7.36 -10.28 -31.97
CA ARG A 280 -7.41 -10.30 -30.51
C ARG A 280 -7.62 -11.75 -30.11
N ASP A 281 -6.59 -12.36 -29.53
CA ASP A 281 -6.70 -13.71 -29.00
C ASP A 281 -7.54 -13.68 -27.72
N ASP A 282 -8.24 -14.78 -27.42
CA ASP A 282 -8.90 -14.95 -26.12
C ASP A 282 -7.85 -15.13 -25.01
N LEU A 283 -8.22 -14.76 -23.77
CA LEU A 283 -7.38 -15.02 -22.61
C LEU A 283 -7.06 -16.52 -22.55
N PRO A 284 -5.77 -16.91 -22.52
CA PRO A 284 -5.41 -18.32 -22.48
C PRO A 284 -5.97 -18.98 -21.22
N GLU A 285 -6.73 -20.07 -21.38
CA GLU A 285 -7.27 -20.88 -20.27
C GLU A 285 -6.15 -21.53 -19.44
N ASN A 286 -4.93 -21.56 -19.98
CA ASN A 286 -3.78 -22.19 -19.35
C ASN A 286 -3.28 -21.37 -18.15
N ASN A 287 -2.93 -22.06 -17.06
CA ASN A 287 -2.51 -21.41 -15.81
C ASN A 287 -1.06 -20.93 -15.80
N ASP A 288 -0.38 -20.94 -16.95
CA ASP A 288 0.99 -20.44 -17.05
C ASP A 288 1.03 -18.91 -17.00
N ASP A 289 1.58 -18.40 -15.90
CA ASP A 289 1.79 -16.98 -15.64
C ASP A 289 2.67 -16.31 -16.71
N VAL A 290 3.61 -17.03 -17.34
CA VAL A 290 4.44 -16.49 -18.43
C VAL A 290 3.59 -16.26 -19.67
N VAL A 291 2.71 -17.19 -20.00
CA VAL A 291 1.79 -17.08 -21.14
C VAL A 291 0.81 -15.94 -20.94
N LYS A 292 0.25 -15.80 -19.72
CA LYS A 292 -0.61 -14.65 -19.36
C LYS A 292 0.14 -13.32 -19.50
N ALA A 293 1.41 -13.27 -19.08
CA ALA A 293 2.22 -12.05 -19.19
C ALA A 293 2.46 -11.66 -20.65
N LYS A 294 2.81 -12.62 -21.51
CA LYS A 294 2.94 -12.41 -22.96
C LYS A 294 1.63 -11.91 -23.58
N PHE A 295 0.50 -12.50 -23.18
CA PHE A 295 -0.82 -12.09 -23.64
C PHE A 295 -1.14 -10.63 -23.29
N TYR A 296 -0.98 -10.23 -22.02
CA TYR A 296 -1.25 -8.84 -21.61
C TYR A 296 -0.29 -7.84 -22.27
N LEU A 297 0.98 -8.20 -22.42
CA LEU A 297 1.95 -7.38 -23.14
C LEU A 297 1.53 -7.17 -24.60
N ARG A 298 1.15 -8.24 -25.30
CA ARG A 298 0.66 -8.18 -26.68
C ARG A 298 -0.56 -7.28 -26.79
N ASN A 299 -1.53 -7.41 -25.89
CA ASN A 299 -2.73 -6.58 -25.88
C ASN A 299 -2.44 -5.10 -25.64
N ILE A 300 -1.49 -4.76 -24.78
CA ILE A 300 -1.04 -3.39 -24.56
C ILE A 300 -0.49 -2.79 -25.85
N VAL A 301 0.41 -3.51 -26.54
CA VAL A 301 1.03 -3.03 -27.79
C VAL A 301 0.00 -2.84 -28.90
N ILE A 302 -0.93 -3.79 -29.07
CA ILE A 302 -2.01 -3.72 -30.06
C ILE A 302 -2.93 -2.54 -29.76
N THR A 303 -3.40 -2.42 -28.51
CA THR A 303 -4.36 -1.39 -28.11
C THR A 303 -3.76 0.00 -28.30
N TRP A 304 -2.53 0.21 -27.84
CA TRP A 304 -1.81 1.47 -28.04
C TRP A 304 -1.67 1.81 -29.53
N ARG A 305 -1.21 0.87 -30.36
CA ARG A 305 -0.97 1.12 -31.79
C ARG A 305 -2.26 1.36 -32.59
N SER A 306 -3.37 0.73 -32.19
CA SER A 306 -4.68 0.94 -32.81
C SER A 306 -5.22 2.35 -32.60
N HIS A 307 -4.85 3.00 -31.49
CA HIS A 307 -5.29 4.35 -31.13
C HIS A 307 -4.38 5.46 -31.66
N VAL A 308 -3.07 5.21 -31.81
CA VAL A 308 -2.12 6.22 -32.34
C VAL A 308 -2.22 6.42 -33.86
N ASN A 309 -2.80 5.46 -34.60
CA ASN A 309 -2.97 5.53 -36.06
C ASN A 309 -4.39 5.94 -36.52
N GLN A 310 -5.27 6.34 -35.60
CA GLN A 310 -6.56 7.00 -35.90
C GLN A 310 -6.41 8.51 -35.78
#